data_AF-A0A5B8KBI6-F1
#
_entry.id   AF-A0A5B8KBI6-F1
#
_cell.length_a   1.000
_cell.length_b   1.000
_cell.length_c   1.000
_cell.angle_alpha   90.00
_cell.angle_beta   90.00
_cell.angle_gamma   90.00
#
_symmetry.space_group_name_H-M   'P 1'
#
loop_
_entity.id
_entity.type
_entity.pdbx_description
1 polymer ?
#
loop_
_entity_poly.entity_id
_entity_poly.type
_entity_poly.pdbx_seq_one_letter_code
_entity_poly.pdbx_strand_id
1 'polypeptide(L)'
;MAGQFEIFTDAESNVRFRLLGADGTVLAVSKAFEDKRSAADGIMAVRECAGTGLIRETHSTPWGGTTWTKSSQVPPSHTRRRRHFPAV
;
A
#
# COMPACT_ATOMS: atom_id res chain seq x y z
N MET A 1 25.51 11.91 -9.68
CA MET A 1 25.97 11.51 -8.33
C MET A 1 25.18 10.29 -7.87
N ALA A 2 25.75 9.43 -7.03
CA ALA A 2 25.05 8.28 -6.48
C ALA A 2 24.12 8.70 -5.33
N GLY A 3 23.05 7.94 -5.08
CA GLY A 3 22.20 8.13 -3.91
C GLY A 3 22.96 7.88 -2.60
N GLN A 4 22.44 8.41 -1.49
CA GLN A 4 23.07 8.36 -0.17
C GLN A 4 22.15 7.75 0.90
N PHE A 5 22.74 7.04 1.86
CA PHE A 5 22.04 6.57 3.05
C PHE A 5 22.31 7.52 4.20
N GLU A 6 21.25 7.89 4.93
CA GLU A 6 21.34 8.74 6.12
C GLU A 6 20.68 8.03 7.31
N ILE A 7 21.40 7.98 8.44
CA ILE A 7 20.86 7.51 9.72
C ILE A 7 20.41 8.73 10.53
N PHE A 8 19.19 8.69 11.03
CA PHE A 8 18.62 9.75 11.87
C PHE A 8 17.81 9.15 13.01
N THR A 9 17.62 9.94 14.07
CA THR A 9 16.70 9.62 15.16
C THR A 9 15.40 10.34 14.90
N ASP A 10 14.27 9.65 14.96
CA ASP A 10 12.95 10.25 14.77
C ASP A 10 12.44 10.94 16.06
N ALA A 11 11.25 11.54 15.98
CA ALA A 11 10.63 12.20 17.13
C ALA A 11 10.30 11.24 18.29
N GLU A 12 10.19 9.94 18.01
CA GLU A 12 9.90 8.88 18.98
C GLU A 12 11.19 8.27 19.57
N SER A 13 12.35 8.90 19.32
CA SER A 13 13.68 8.40 19.75
C SER A 13 14.09 7.06 19.14
N ASN A 14 13.45 6.64 18.04
CA ASN A 14 13.84 5.46 17.29
C ASN A 14 14.94 5.79 16.29
N VAL A 15 15.88 4.87 16.10
CA VAL A 15 16.90 5.00 15.06
C VAL A 15 16.32 4.49 13.74
N ARG A 16 16.36 5.32 12.69
CA ARG A 16 15.95 4.92 11.33
C ARG A 16 17.02 5.33 10.33
N PHE A 17 16.97 4.75 9.15
CA PHE A 17 17.71 5.24 8.01
C PHE A 17 16.79 5.50 6.82
N ARG A 18 17.22 6.41 5.94
CA ARG A 18 16.57 6.67 4.66
C ARG A 18 17.58 6.58 3.52
N LEU A 19 17.10 6.16 2.36
CA LEU A 19 17.84 6.20 1.11
C LEU A 19 17.35 7.40 0.30
N LEU A 20 18.27 8.29 -0.06
CA LEU A 20 18.02 9.42 -0.93
C LEU A 20 18.54 9.14 -2.35
N GLY A 21 17.78 9.56 -3.35
CA GLY A 21 18.23 9.61 -4.74
C GLY A 21 19.24 10.75 -4.95
N ALA A 22 19.81 10.83 -6.16
CA ALA A 22 20.78 11.87 -6.52
C ALA A 22 20.20 13.29 -6.34
N ASP A 23 18.89 13.45 -6.52
CA ASP A 23 18.18 14.73 -6.40
C ASP A 23 17.71 15.03 -4.96
N GLY A 24 18.09 14.19 -3.98
CA GLY A 24 17.67 14.33 -2.58
C GLY A 24 16.28 13.76 -2.26
N THR A 25 15.57 13.22 -3.26
CA THR A 25 14.27 12.56 -3.07
C THR A 25 14.41 11.31 -2.21
N VAL A 26 13.54 11.14 -1.20
CA VAL A 26 13.50 9.92 -0.38
C VAL A 26 12.94 8.76 -1.20
N LEU A 27 13.76 7.73 -1.43
CA LEU A 27 13.39 6.52 -2.17
C LEU A 27 12.89 5.40 -1.25
N ALA A 28 13.47 5.29 -0.06
CA ALA A 28 13.09 4.28 0.93
C ALA A 28 13.36 4.77 2.36
N VAL A 29 12.56 4.29 3.31
CA VAL A 29 12.73 4.53 4.75
C VAL A 29 12.70 3.18 5.46
N SER A 30 13.61 2.98 6.40
CA SER A 30 13.69 1.76 7.17
C SER A 30 12.65 1.69 8.28
N LYS A 31 12.47 0.48 8.83
CA LYS A 31 11.84 0.30 10.14
C LYS A 31 12.61 1.05 11.25
N ALA A 32 11.96 1.22 12.39
CA ALA A 32 12.63 1.59 13.64
C ALA A 32 13.63 0.50 14.07
N PHE A 33 14.83 0.94 14.43
CA PHE A 33 15.85 0.14 15.08
C PHE A 33 16.10 0.69 16.49
N GLU A 34 16.55 -0.20 17.37
CA GLU A 34 16.96 0.13 18.74
C GLU A 34 18.26 0.95 18.75
N ASP A 35 19.22 0.60 17.90
CA ASP A 35 20.58 1.13 17.91
C ASP A 35 21.09 1.51 16.52
N LYS A 36 22.07 2.43 16.50
CA LYS A 36 22.78 2.84 15.28
C LYS A 36 23.54 1.69 14.60
N ARG A 37 24.03 0.72 15.38
CA ARG A 37 24.70 -0.47 14.84
C ARG A 37 23.71 -1.35 14.06
N SER A 38 22.57 -1.65 14.66
CA SER A 38 21.50 -2.41 14.00
C SER A 38 20.99 -1.71 12.73
N ALA A 39 20.93 -0.37 12.74
CA ALA A 39 20.62 0.41 11.54
C ALA A 39 21.71 0.30 10.46
N ALA A 40 22.99 0.34 10.84
CA ALA A 40 24.10 0.16 9.91
C ALA A 40 24.14 -1.24 9.28
N ASP A 41 23.89 -2.29 10.07
CA ASP A 41 23.75 -3.66 9.59
C ASP A 41 22.57 -3.78 8.60
N GLY A 42 21.46 -3.09 8.90
CA GLY A 42 20.33 -2.97 7.99
C GLY A 42 20.71 -2.30 6.65
N ILE A 43 21.54 -1.26 6.67
CA ILE A 43 22.04 -0.61 5.44
C ILE A 43 22.93 -1.59 4.64
N MET A 44 23.79 -2.36 5.31
CA MET A 44 24.62 -3.36 4.65
C MET A 44 23.77 -4.42 3.94
N ALA A 45 22.77 -4.97 4.63
CA ALA A 45 21.83 -5.91 4.06
C ALA A 45 21.05 -5.31 2.87
N VAL A 46 20.60 -4.05 2.98
CA VAL A 46 19.93 -3.37 1.85
C VAL A 46 20.88 -3.19 0.68
N ARG A 47 22.15 -2.86 0.88
CA ARG A 47 23.12 -2.73 -0.22
C ARG A 47 23.35 -4.04 -0.95
N GLU A 48 23.48 -5.14 -0.21
CA GLU A 48 23.64 -6.48 -0.77
C GLU A 48 22.38 -6.90 -1.55
N CYS A 49 21.21 -6.76 -0.93
CA CYS A 49 19.93 -7.11 -1.53
C CYS A 49 19.55 -6.20 -2.70
N ALA A 50 19.78 -4.89 -2.64
CA ALA A 50 19.36 -3.96 -3.70
C ALA A 50 20.26 -4.05 -4.95
N GLY A 51 21.50 -4.50 -4.80
CA GLY A 51 22.39 -4.70 -5.95
C GLY A 51 21.99 -5.87 -6.85
N THR A 52 21.33 -6.90 -6.29
CA THR A 52 21.02 -8.16 -7.00
C THR A 52 19.57 -8.62 -6.87
N GLY A 53 18.77 -7.94 -6.06
CA GLY A 53 17.44 -8.37 -5.66
C GLY A 53 16.46 -8.37 -6.82
N LEU A 54 15.68 -9.45 -6.90
CA LEU A 54 14.61 -9.59 -7.87
C LEU A 54 13.38 -8.78 -7.45
N ILE A 55 12.76 -8.11 -8.41
CA ILE A 55 11.49 -7.42 -8.19
C ILE A 55 10.38 -8.47 -8.09
N ARG A 56 9.68 -8.49 -6.96
CA ARG A 56 8.54 -9.38 -6.72
C ARG A 56 7.31 -8.57 -6.35
N GLU A 57 6.23 -8.79 -7.10
CA GLU A 57 4.91 -8.25 -6.82
C GLU A 57 4.16 -9.20 -5.87
N THR A 58 3.65 -8.70 -4.74
CA THR A 58 2.98 -9.53 -3.72
C THR A 58 1.48 -9.29 -3.63
N HIS A 59 0.99 -8.09 -3.97
CA HIS A 59 -0.44 -7.84 -4.09
C HIS A 59 -0.71 -6.54 -4.86
N SER A 60 -1.21 -6.67 -6.08
CA SER A 60 -1.87 -5.57 -6.78
C SER A 60 -3.31 -5.99 -7.01
N THR A 61 -4.27 -5.17 -6.58
CA THR A 61 -5.50 -5.07 -7.37
C THR A 61 -5.06 -4.71 -8.79
N PRO A 62 -5.56 -5.40 -9.83
CA PRO A 62 -5.12 -5.13 -11.19
C PRO A 62 -5.27 -3.64 -11.49
N TRP A 63 -4.21 -3.03 -11.99
CA TRP A 63 -4.15 -1.59 -12.30
C TRP A 63 -5.15 -1.16 -13.39
N GLY A 64 -5.91 -2.08 -13.98
CA GLY A 64 -7.02 -1.77 -14.88
C GLY A 64 -8.17 -2.74 -14.69
N GLY A 65 -9.35 -2.21 -14.35
CA GLY A 65 -10.60 -2.97 -14.48
C GLY A 65 -11.61 -2.71 -13.38
N THR A 66 -12.25 -1.55 -13.41
CA THR A 66 -13.61 -1.40 -12.89
C THR A 66 -14.49 -2.50 -13.46
N THR A 67 -15.00 -3.41 -12.64
CA THR A 67 -16.43 -3.78 -12.60
C THR A 67 -16.70 -4.68 -11.40
N TRP A 68 -16.84 -4.07 -10.23
CA TRP A 68 -17.81 -4.59 -9.28
C TRP A 68 -19.18 -4.12 -9.80
N THR A 69 -19.81 -4.88 -10.69
CA THR A 69 -21.26 -4.80 -10.87
C THR A 69 -21.86 -5.53 -9.68
N LYS A 70 -22.17 -4.75 -8.64
CA LYS A 70 -23.01 -5.20 -7.54
C LYS A 70 -24.33 -5.49 -8.24
N SER A 71 -24.57 -6.77 -8.56
CA SER A 71 -25.80 -7.22 -9.20
C SER A 71 -26.93 -6.69 -8.34
N SER A 72 -27.51 -5.58 -8.77
CA SER A 72 -28.60 -4.90 -8.10
C SER A 72 -29.69 -5.94 -8.01
N GLN A 73 -30.01 -6.30 -6.78
CA GLN A 73 -31.17 -7.09 -6.43
C GLN A 73 -32.38 -6.59 -7.23
N VAL A 74 -32.90 -7.45 -8.11
CA VAL A 74 -34.28 -7.37 -8.57
C VAL A 74 -34.81 -8.79 -8.47
N PRO A 75 -35.69 -9.10 -7.49
CA PRO A 75 -37.13 -9.13 -7.79
C PRO A 75 -38.04 -8.81 -6.58
N PRO A 76 -39.40 -8.80 -6.69
CA PRO A 76 -40.24 -9.00 -7.87
C PRO A 76 -41.18 -7.83 -8.21
N SER A 77 -41.64 -7.88 -9.45
CA SER A 77 -42.73 -7.10 -10.05
C SER A 77 -44.03 -7.13 -9.24
N HIS A 78 -44.51 -5.95 -8.83
CA HIS A 78 -45.90 -5.72 -8.47
C HIS A 78 -46.82 -6.03 -9.67
N THR A 79 -47.27 -7.28 -9.79
CA THR A 79 -48.37 -7.60 -10.71
C THR A 79 -49.68 -7.42 -9.95
N ARG A 80 -50.18 -6.20 -10.06
CA ARG A 80 -51.52 -5.74 -9.72
C ARG A 80 -52.59 -6.72 -10.20
N ARG A 81 -53.37 -7.30 -9.28
CA ARG A 81 -54.73 -7.76 -9.58
C ARG A 81 -55.76 -6.89 -8.87
N ARG A 82 -56.32 -5.94 -9.64
CA ARG A 82 -57.62 -5.33 -9.37
C ARG A 82 -58.67 -6.44 -9.26
N ARG A 83 -59.58 -6.37 -8.28
CA ARG A 83 -61.06 -6.48 -8.42
C ARG A 83 -61.68 -5.78 -7.21
N HIS A 84 -62.17 -4.55 -7.38
CA HIS A 84 -63.60 -4.21 -7.49
C HIS A 84 -64.45 -4.64 -6.29
N PHE A 85 -64.77 -3.68 -5.42
CA PHE A 85 -65.92 -3.70 -4.51
C PHE A 85 -66.68 -2.39 -4.71
N PRO A 86 -67.94 -2.38 -5.17
CA PRO A 86 -68.83 -1.24 -5.00
C PRO A 86 -69.57 -1.33 -3.67
N ALA A 87 -69.87 -0.16 -3.11
CA ALA A 87 -70.55 0.06 -1.85
C ALA A 87 -72.08 -0.04 -1.99
N VAL A 88 -72.72 -0.61 -0.96
CA VAL A 88 -73.99 -0.24 -0.28
C VAL A 88 -74.42 -1.43 0.58
#